data_AF-A0A367J9Q4-F1
#
_entry.id   AF-A0A367J9Q4-F1
#
_cell.length_a   1.000
_cell.length_b   1.000
_cell.length_c   1.000
_cell.angle_alpha   90.00
_cell.angle_beta   90.00
_cell.angle_gamma   90.00
#
_symmetry.space_group_name_H-M   'P 1'
#
loop_
_entity.id
_entity.type
_entity.pdbx_description
1 polymer ?
#
loop_
_entity_poly.entity_id
_entity_poly.type
_entity_poly.pdbx_seq_one_letter_code
_entity_poly.pdbx_strand_id
1 'polypeptide(L)'
;MSDDGTFPALLKTLSDSSEEVVRRDLQLLAQISFYSDQDYFRGFMVSLLSLFSTDRRLLETRGSLIIRQLCMSLEPERIYCTMADILEVDDDLEFASIMIQNLNIILITASELSDLRKRLRNLDNRDNQRLFNALYKSWCHNAISAFSLCLLAQTYEHASNMLQTFAELEITVNLLIQVDKLVQLLESPVFTYLRLQLLEPEKYPYLFKCLYGILMLLPQSSAFSTLRNRLSSVSSLGFLHVLPKKYVQNKKEREREEY
;
A
#
# COMPACT_ATOMS: atom_id res chain seq x y z
N MET A 1 -25.43 -22.38 11.47
CA MET A 1 -25.85 -22.53 12.89
C MET A 1 -24.80 -21.76 13.68
N SER A 2 -25.02 -20.62 14.31
CA SER A 2 -26.22 -19.95 14.83
C SER A 2 -26.20 -18.48 14.40
N ASP A 3 -27.27 -18.04 13.74
CA ASP A 3 -27.58 -16.63 13.51
C ASP A 3 -28.17 -16.07 14.82
N ASP A 4 -27.33 -16.00 15.86
CA ASP A 4 -27.69 -15.36 17.11
C ASP A 4 -27.66 -13.85 16.86
N GLY A 5 -28.79 -13.17 17.02
CA GLY A 5 -28.94 -11.71 16.85
C GLY A 5 -27.94 -10.85 17.63
N THR A 6 -27.12 -11.49 18.49
CA THR A 6 -25.86 -10.97 19.04
C THR A 6 -24.93 -10.43 17.95
N PHE A 7 -24.70 -11.13 16.84
CA PHE A 7 -23.69 -10.71 15.86
C PHE A 7 -24.06 -9.39 15.13
N PRO A 8 -25.28 -9.21 14.61
CA PRO A 8 -25.76 -7.91 14.12
C PRO A 8 -25.79 -6.82 15.21
N ALA A 9 -26.11 -7.18 16.46
CA ALA A 9 -26.11 -6.23 17.57
C ALA A 9 -24.70 -5.72 17.89
N LEU A 10 -23.70 -6.61 17.92
CA LEU A 10 -22.29 -6.28 18.12
C LEU A 10 -21.79 -5.39 16.97
N LEU A 11 -22.04 -5.75 15.71
CA LEU A 11 -21.69 -4.90 14.56
C LEU A 11 -22.28 -3.49 14.65
N LYS A 12 -23.50 -3.34 15.18
CA LYS A 12 -24.11 -2.02 15.42
C LYS A 12 -23.38 -1.21 16.49
N THR A 13 -22.73 -1.86 17.46
CA THR A 13 -21.91 -1.18 18.47
C THR A 13 -20.59 -0.63 17.91
N LEU A 14 -20.18 -1.02 16.70
CA LEU A 14 -19.04 -0.39 16.00
C LEU A 14 -19.30 1.08 15.64
N SER A 15 -20.58 1.47 15.58
CA SER A 15 -21.03 2.85 15.40
C SER A 15 -21.23 3.60 16.73
N ASP A 16 -20.92 2.98 17.88
CA ASP A 16 -21.05 3.62 19.20
C ASP A 16 -20.07 4.80 19.34
N SER A 17 -20.45 5.83 20.10
CA SER A 17 -19.62 7.03 20.29
C SER A 17 -18.35 6.73 21.10
N SER A 18 -18.39 5.75 22.00
CA SER A 18 -17.28 5.37 22.87
C SER A 18 -16.29 4.43 22.18
N GLU A 19 -15.05 4.87 22.01
CA GLU A 19 -13.97 4.02 21.48
C GLU A 19 -13.72 2.79 22.36
N GLU A 20 -13.90 2.89 23.68
CA GLU A 20 -13.75 1.74 24.58
C GLU A 20 -14.82 0.68 24.33
N VAL A 21 -16.05 1.07 23.98
CA VAL A 21 -17.12 0.11 23.63
C VAL A 21 -16.75 -0.60 22.34
N VAL A 22 -16.40 0.15 21.30
CA VAL A 22 -15.93 -0.41 20.01
C VAL A 22 -14.74 -1.34 20.22
N ARG A 23 -13.78 -0.96 21.07
CA ARG A 23 -12.59 -1.76 21.35
C ARG A 23 -12.93 -3.09 22.01
N ARG A 24 -13.81 -3.08 23.03
CA ARG A 24 -14.25 -4.28 23.74
C ARG A 24 -15.08 -5.19 22.86
N ASP A 25 -15.94 -4.60 22.02
CA ASP A 25 -16.74 -5.33 21.05
C ASP A 25 -15.86 -6.04 20.01
N LEU A 26 -14.91 -5.32 19.39
CA LEU A 26 -13.96 -5.92 18.45
C LEU A 26 -13.08 -6.99 19.09
N GLN A 27 -12.72 -6.85 20.38
CA GLN A 27 -12.01 -7.90 21.11
C GLN A 27 -12.88 -9.15 21.30
N LEU A 28 -14.16 -8.99 21.63
CA LEU A 28 -15.09 -10.10 21.74
C LEU A 28 -15.31 -10.79 20.40
N LEU A 29 -15.57 -10.02 19.33
CA LEU A 29 -15.74 -10.53 17.97
C LEU A 29 -14.48 -11.24 17.46
N ALA A 30 -13.30 -10.69 17.77
CA ALA A 30 -12.03 -11.34 17.50
C ALA A 30 -11.89 -12.67 18.23
N GLN A 31 -12.20 -12.72 19.53
CA GLN A 31 -12.14 -13.96 20.30
C GLN A 31 -13.10 -15.02 19.75
N ILE A 32 -14.35 -14.64 19.46
CA ILE A 32 -15.31 -15.57 18.85
C ILE A 32 -14.78 -16.07 17.50
N SER A 33 -14.24 -15.19 16.67
CA SER A 33 -13.71 -15.56 15.35
C SER A 33 -12.41 -16.37 15.41
N PHE A 34 -11.68 -16.31 16.53
CA PHE A 34 -10.49 -17.11 16.77
C PHE A 34 -10.83 -18.55 17.14
N TYR A 35 -11.91 -18.77 17.90
CA TYR A 35 -12.38 -20.10 18.29
C TYR A 35 -13.37 -20.74 17.31
N SER A 36 -13.83 -19.99 16.32
CA SER A 36 -14.75 -20.45 15.27
C SER A 36 -14.02 -20.86 13.98
N ASP A 37 -14.73 -21.62 13.13
CA ASP A 37 -14.23 -22.08 11.85
C ASP A 37 -13.95 -20.94 10.84
N GLN A 38 -13.17 -21.23 9.81
CA GLN A 38 -12.77 -20.26 8.77
C GLN A 38 -13.96 -19.56 8.10
N ASP A 39 -15.07 -20.27 7.91
CA ASP A 39 -16.29 -19.71 7.32
C ASP A 39 -16.92 -18.62 8.19
N TYR A 40 -16.84 -18.77 9.52
CA TYR A 40 -17.33 -17.75 10.44
C TYR A 40 -16.49 -16.48 10.38
N PHE A 41 -15.15 -16.63 10.36
CA PHE A 41 -14.25 -15.49 10.22
C PHE A 41 -14.48 -14.75 8.90
N ARG A 42 -14.64 -15.49 7.79
CA ARG A 42 -14.96 -14.89 6.49
C ARG A 42 -16.31 -14.18 6.54
N GLY A 43 -17.34 -14.79 7.13
CA GLY A 43 -18.65 -14.16 7.33
C GLY A 43 -18.57 -12.87 8.14
N PHE A 44 -17.71 -12.82 9.16
CA PHE A 44 -17.44 -11.60 9.92
C PHE A 44 -16.83 -10.50 9.05
N MET A 45 -15.81 -10.82 8.26
CA MET A 45 -15.18 -9.86 7.36
C MET A 45 -16.13 -9.35 6.27
N VAL A 46 -16.97 -10.22 5.70
CA VAL A 46 -18.01 -9.83 4.73
C VAL A 46 -18.99 -8.86 5.37
N SER A 47 -19.47 -9.14 6.58
CA SER A 47 -20.43 -8.29 7.28
C SER A 47 -19.84 -6.92 7.64
N LEU A 48 -18.56 -6.89 8.03
CA LEU A 48 -17.85 -5.65 8.31
C LEU A 48 -17.66 -4.80 7.05
N LEU A 49 -17.24 -5.41 5.94
CA LEU A 49 -17.12 -4.70 4.66
C LEU A 49 -18.48 -4.21 4.15
N SER A 50 -19.53 -5.01 4.29
CA SER A 50 -20.90 -4.60 3.96
C SER A 50 -21.37 -3.41 4.80
N LEU A 51 -21.01 -3.38 6.09
CA LEU A 51 -21.31 -2.24 6.97
C LEU A 51 -20.59 -0.98 6.49
N PHE A 52 -19.30 -1.06 6.14
CA PHE A 52 -18.57 0.07 5.59
C PHE A 52 -19.08 0.52 4.22
N SER A 53 -19.51 -0.41 3.37
CA SER A 53 -20.08 -0.08 2.05
C SER A 53 -21.41 0.66 2.20
N THR A 54 -22.26 0.21 3.13
CA THR A 54 -23.58 0.79 3.40
C THR A 54 -23.48 2.13 4.17
N ASP A 55 -22.55 2.24 5.11
CA ASP A 55 -22.29 3.45 5.90
C ASP A 55 -20.87 3.96 5.65
N ARG A 56 -20.72 4.73 4.56
CA ARG A 56 -19.43 5.35 4.17
C ARG A 56 -18.89 6.31 5.22
N ARG A 57 -19.76 6.95 6.02
CA ARG A 57 -19.33 7.86 7.08
C ARG A 57 -18.65 7.09 8.21
N LEU A 58 -19.11 5.88 8.52
CA LEU A 58 -18.44 5.01 9.48
C LEU A 58 -17.03 4.66 9.01
N LEU A 59 -16.85 4.32 7.73
CA LEU A 59 -15.52 4.05 7.16
C LEU A 59 -14.60 5.27 7.27
N GLU A 60 -15.08 6.46 6.88
CA GLU A 60 -14.31 7.70 6.91
C GLU A 60 -13.89 8.11 8.32
N THR A 61 -14.79 7.96 9.30
CA THR A 61 -14.56 8.47 10.67
C THR A 61 -13.92 7.45 11.60
N ARG A 62 -14.29 6.16 11.47
CA ARG A 62 -13.90 5.09 12.42
C ARG A 62 -13.21 3.90 11.76
N GLY A 63 -13.22 3.80 10.43
CA GLY A 63 -12.65 2.66 9.72
C GLY A 63 -11.20 2.36 10.12
N SER A 64 -10.36 3.40 10.22
CA SER A 64 -8.98 3.25 10.67
C SER A 64 -8.86 2.64 12.07
N LEU A 65 -9.66 3.12 13.04
CA LEU A 65 -9.66 2.59 14.41
C LEU A 65 -10.10 1.12 14.42
N ILE A 66 -11.18 0.79 13.72
CA ILE A 66 -11.77 -0.56 13.69
C ILE A 66 -10.77 -1.57 13.11
N ILE A 67 -10.20 -1.29 11.94
CA ILE A 67 -9.25 -2.18 11.26
C ILE A 67 -7.97 -2.36 12.10
N ARG A 68 -7.46 -1.28 12.69
CA ARG A 68 -6.28 -1.33 13.56
C ARG A 68 -6.52 -2.17 14.80
N GLN A 69 -7.67 -2.00 15.45
CA GLN A 69 -8.02 -2.79 16.62
C GLN A 69 -8.20 -4.28 16.30
N LEU A 70 -8.73 -4.60 15.12
CA LEU A 70 -8.75 -5.97 14.62
C LEU A 70 -7.35 -6.53 14.42
N CYS A 71 -6.44 -5.77 13.80
CA CYS A 71 -5.04 -6.18 13.62
C CYS A 71 -4.27 -6.32 14.94
N MET A 72 -4.70 -5.66 16.02
CA MET A 72 -4.15 -5.87 17.36
C MET A 72 -4.71 -7.11 18.06
N SER A 73 -5.90 -7.56 17.67
CA SER A 73 -6.64 -8.64 18.35
C SER A 73 -6.54 -9.97 17.61
N LEU A 74 -6.27 -9.94 16.31
CA LEU A 74 -6.19 -11.08 15.39
C LEU A 74 -4.94 -10.97 14.53
N GLU A 75 -4.57 -12.06 13.88
CA GLU A 75 -3.45 -12.08 12.94
C GLU A 75 -3.69 -11.14 11.74
N PRO A 76 -2.85 -10.10 11.54
CA PRO A 76 -3.09 -9.12 10.49
C PRO A 76 -3.05 -9.69 9.08
N GLU A 77 -2.20 -10.68 8.82
CA GLU A 77 -2.15 -11.34 7.51
C GLU A 77 -3.50 -11.95 7.15
N ARG A 78 -4.10 -12.69 8.09
CA ARG A 78 -5.41 -13.33 7.88
C ARG A 78 -6.49 -12.30 7.58
N ILE A 79 -6.49 -11.16 8.28
CA ILE A 79 -7.41 -10.04 8.02
C ILE A 79 -7.21 -9.48 6.61
N TYR A 80 -5.98 -9.08 6.29
CA TYR A 80 -5.65 -8.43 5.02
C TYR A 80 -5.91 -9.34 3.83
N CYS A 81 -5.53 -10.63 3.89
CA CYS A 81 -5.80 -11.59 2.82
C CYS A 81 -7.30 -11.85 2.66
N THR A 82 -8.04 -12.01 3.74
CA THR A 82 -9.49 -12.26 3.65
C THR A 82 -10.24 -11.05 3.10
N MET A 83 -9.88 -9.84 3.55
CA MET A 83 -10.45 -8.62 2.99
C MET A 83 -10.07 -8.44 1.52
N ALA A 84 -8.81 -8.73 1.15
CA ALA A 84 -8.37 -8.69 -0.24
C ALA A 84 -9.17 -9.66 -1.12
N ASP A 85 -9.37 -10.91 -0.68
CA ASP A 85 -10.14 -11.91 -1.42
C ASP A 85 -11.63 -11.52 -1.58
N ILE A 86 -12.20 -10.78 -0.62
CA ILE A 86 -13.58 -10.28 -0.73
C ILE A 86 -13.62 -9.09 -1.69
N LEU A 87 -12.71 -8.13 -1.54
CA LEU A 87 -12.65 -6.91 -2.34
C LEU A 87 -12.24 -7.17 -3.80
N GLU A 88 -11.48 -8.23 -4.09
CA GLU A 88 -11.10 -8.61 -5.46
C GLU A 88 -12.33 -8.80 -6.37
N VAL A 89 -13.43 -9.34 -5.83
CA VAL A 89 -14.65 -9.68 -6.57
C VAL A 89 -15.83 -8.77 -6.22
N ASP A 90 -15.59 -7.64 -5.56
CA ASP A 90 -16.64 -6.69 -5.18
C ASP A 90 -17.15 -5.92 -6.41
N ASP A 91 -18.46 -5.88 -6.58
CA ASP A 91 -19.11 -5.19 -7.71
C ASP A 91 -19.08 -3.66 -7.57
N ASP A 92 -19.00 -3.14 -6.34
CA ASP A 92 -18.88 -1.71 -6.05
C ASP A 92 -17.41 -1.29 -6.12
N LEU A 93 -16.93 -1.02 -7.34
CA LEU A 93 -15.54 -0.62 -7.59
C LEU A 93 -15.16 0.69 -6.87
N GLU A 94 -16.12 1.58 -6.64
CA GLU A 94 -15.88 2.82 -5.89
C GLU A 94 -15.62 2.51 -4.41
N PHE A 95 -16.45 1.64 -3.80
CA PHE A 95 -16.18 1.09 -2.48
C PHE A 95 -14.83 0.40 -2.39
N ALA A 96 -14.58 -0.53 -3.30
CA ALA A 96 -13.35 -1.30 -3.30
C ALA A 96 -12.14 -0.36 -3.36
N SER A 97 -12.15 0.65 -4.23
CA SER A 97 -11.07 1.63 -4.33
C SER A 97 -10.86 2.41 -3.02
N ILE A 98 -11.93 2.90 -2.39
CA ILE A 98 -11.86 3.66 -1.13
C ILE A 98 -11.39 2.76 0.03
N MET A 99 -11.88 1.52 0.11
CA MET A 99 -11.50 0.59 1.15
C MET A 99 -10.03 0.17 1.02
N ILE A 100 -9.58 -0.12 -0.20
CA ILE A 100 -8.17 -0.42 -0.50
C ILE A 100 -7.27 0.76 -0.15
N GLN A 101 -7.70 1.99 -0.46
CA GLN A 101 -6.96 3.19 -0.06
C GLN A 101 -6.79 3.27 1.45
N ASN A 102 -7.86 3.00 2.21
CA ASN A 102 -7.81 2.97 3.69
C ASN A 102 -6.88 1.86 4.20
N LEU A 103 -7.03 0.63 3.70
CA LEU A 103 -6.18 -0.49 4.06
C LEU A 103 -4.71 -0.22 3.77
N ASN A 104 -4.39 0.44 2.65
CA ASN A 104 -3.03 0.82 2.28
C ASN A 104 -2.43 1.86 3.25
N ILE A 105 -3.19 2.90 3.62
CA ILE A 105 -2.73 3.90 4.59
C ILE A 105 -2.47 3.23 5.94
N ILE A 106 -3.35 2.36 6.40
CA ILE A 106 -3.18 1.60 7.65
C ILE A 106 -1.97 0.68 7.55
N LEU A 107 -1.83 -0.07 6.45
CA LEU A 107 -0.70 -0.98 6.19
C LEU A 107 0.64 -0.27 6.37
N ILE A 108 0.73 0.95 5.84
CA ILE A 108 1.95 1.74 5.89
C ILE A 108 2.13 2.32 7.29
N THR A 109 1.11 2.95 7.88
CA THR A 109 1.29 3.80 9.07
C THR A 109 1.18 3.07 10.41
N ALA A 110 0.42 1.98 10.49
CA ALA A 110 0.11 1.30 11.75
C ALA A 110 1.29 0.48 12.30
N SER A 111 1.59 0.64 13.59
CA SER A 111 2.70 -0.05 14.28
C SER A 111 2.55 -1.56 14.31
N GLU A 112 1.33 -2.03 14.55
CA GLU A 112 0.89 -3.42 14.64
C GLU A 112 1.11 -4.20 13.33
N LEU A 113 1.27 -3.49 12.20
CA LEU A 113 1.55 -4.08 10.88
C LEU A 113 3.04 -4.12 10.54
N SER A 114 3.93 -3.93 11.52
CA SER A 114 5.38 -3.94 11.28
C SER A 114 5.89 -5.26 10.73
N ASP A 115 5.42 -6.40 11.22
CA ASP A 115 5.85 -7.72 10.74
C ASP A 115 5.26 -8.06 9.37
N LEU A 116 4.00 -7.69 9.12
CA LEU A 116 3.39 -7.81 7.79
C LEU A 116 4.18 -7.03 6.73
N ARG A 117 4.58 -5.79 7.04
CA ARG A 117 5.45 -4.97 6.18
C ARG A 117 6.83 -5.60 5.96
N LYS A 118 7.44 -6.22 6.99
CA LYS A 118 8.73 -6.92 6.83
C LYS A 118 8.61 -8.09 5.85
N ARG A 119 7.51 -8.84 5.91
CA ARG A 119 7.25 -9.96 5.00
C ARG A 119 7.01 -9.49 3.57
N LEU A 120 6.20 -8.46 3.39
CA LEU A 120 5.96 -7.86 2.06
C LEU A 120 7.24 -7.34 1.40
N ARG A 121 8.22 -6.87 2.19
CA ARG A 121 9.53 -6.41 1.68
C ARG A 121 10.45 -7.51 1.18
N ASN A 122 10.23 -8.77 1.58
CA ASN A 122 11.12 -9.89 1.26
C ASN A 122 10.36 -10.93 0.46
N LEU A 123 10.37 -10.79 -0.87
CA LEU A 123 9.69 -11.70 -1.78
C LEU A 123 10.55 -12.89 -2.23
N ASP A 124 11.69 -13.17 -1.59
CA ASP A 124 12.48 -14.38 -1.89
C ASP A 124 11.75 -15.66 -1.44
N ASN A 125 10.89 -15.54 -0.42
CA ASN A 125 10.06 -16.63 0.06
C ASN A 125 8.75 -16.73 -0.73
N ARG A 126 8.40 -17.94 -1.18
CA ARG A 126 7.12 -18.26 -1.84
C ARG A 126 5.89 -17.84 -1.03
N ASP A 127 5.92 -17.94 0.30
CA ASP A 127 4.78 -17.53 1.11
C ASP A 127 4.61 -16.00 1.17
N ASN A 128 5.71 -15.24 1.13
CA ASN A 128 5.65 -13.79 1.03
C ASN A 128 5.20 -13.35 -0.38
N GLN A 129 5.57 -14.08 -1.44
CA GLN A 129 5.04 -13.86 -2.79
C GLN A 129 3.53 -14.12 -2.85
N ARG A 130 3.05 -15.19 -2.21
CA ARG A 130 1.62 -15.49 -2.10
C ARG A 130 0.87 -14.37 -1.40
N LEU A 131 1.39 -13.90 -0.27
CA LEU A 131 0.85 -12.76 0.46
C LEU A 131 0.79 -11.50 -0.43
N PHE A 132 1.90 -11.14 -1.08
CA PHE A 132 1.93 -10.00 -1.99
C PHE A 132 0.89 -10.15 -3.10
N ASN A 133 0.80 -11.32 -3.75
CA ASN A 133 -0.15 -11.56 -4.83
C ASN A 133 -1.61 -11.52 -4.35
N ALA A 134 -1.90 -12.03 -3.15
CA ALA A 134 -3.24 -11.96 -2.57
C ALA A 134 -3.70 -10.50 -2.40
N LEU A 135 -2.82 -9.65 -1.87
CA LEU A 135 -3.13 -8.21 -1.73
C LEU A 135 -3.15 -7.50 -3.07
N TYR A 136 -2.15 -7.75 -3.92
CA TYR A 136 -1.90 -6.98 -5.15
C TYR A 136 -3.13 -6.93 -6.06
N LYS A 137 -3.86 -8.05 -6.21
CA LYS A 137 -5.03 -8.14 -7.08
C LYS A 137 -6.15 -7.18 -6.68
N SER A 138 -6.55 -7.18 -5.40
CA SER A 138 -7.57 -6.24 -4.91
C SER A 138 -7.02 -4.82 -4.80
N TRP A 139 -5.71 -4.67 -4.54
CA TRP A 139 -5.06 -3.36 -4.53
C TRP A 139 -5.16 -2.64 -5.89
N CYS A 140 -5.29 -3.37 -6.99
CA CYS A 140 -5.49 -2.80 -8.33
C CYS A 140 -6.80 -2.00 -8.48
N HIS A 141 -7.78 -2.14 -7.58
CA HIS A 141 -8.96 -1.24 -7.53
C HIS A 141 -8.56 0.22 -7.24
N ASN A 142 -7.36 0.46 -6.71
CA ASN A 142 -6.80 1.78 -6.53
C ASN A 142 -5.35 1.85 -7.03
N ALA A 143 -5.15 2.51 -8.17
CA ALA A 143 -3.86 2.63 -8.86
C ALA A 143 -2.71 3.12 -7.94
N ILE A 144 -2.94 4.15 -7.13
CA ILE A 144 -1.93 4.72 -6.23
C ILE A 144 -1.60 3.77 -5.08
N SER A 145 -2.60 3.06 -4.55
CA SER A 145 -2.39 2.05 -3.50
C SER A 145 -1.63 0.84 -4.03
N ALA A 146 -1.97 0.32 -5.21
CA ALA A 146 -1.20 -0.75 -5.86
C ALA A 146 0.26 -0.35 -6.10
N PHE A 147 0.49 0.88 -6.57
CA PHE A 147 1.83 1.41 -6.76
C PHE A 147 2.57 1.56 -5.42
N SER A 148 1.89 2.05 -4.39
CA SER A 148 2.42 2.13 -3.02
C SER A 148 2.81 0.77 -2.45
N LEU A 149 2.00 -0.27 -2.68
CA LEU A 149 2.29 -1.65 -2.30
C LEU A 149 3.52 -2.18 -3.03
N CYS A 150 3.68 -1.89 -4.32
CA CYS A 150 4.87 -2.28 -5.08
C CYS A 150 6.13 -1.60 -4.57
N LEU A 151 6.06 -0.31 -4.23
CA LEU A 151 7.16 0.40 -3.58
C LEU A 151 7.49 -0.21 -2.22
N LEU A 152 6.47 -0.57 -1.43
CA LEU A 152 6.63 -1.23 -0.14
C LEU A 152 7.31 -2.60 -0.30
N ALA A 153 6.96 -3.35 -1.34
CA ALA A 153 7.47 -4.68 -1.60
C ALA A 153 8.81 -4.70 -2.37
N GLN A 154 9.36 -3.54 -2.70
CA GLN A 154 10.57 -3.37 -3.51
C GLN A 154 10.46 -3.95 -4.94
N THR A 155 9.25 -4.15 -5.45
CA THR A 155 9.00 -4.58 -6.83
C THR A 155 9.05 -3.37 -7.77
N TYR A 156 10.20 -2.66 -7.76
CA TYR A 156 10.36 -1.38 -8.45
C TYR A 156 10.24 -1.49 -9.96
N GLU A 157 10.69 -2.59 -10.55
CA GLU A 157 10.53 -2.83 -11.99
C GLU A 157 9.05 -2.87 -12.38
N HIS A 158 8.26 -3.65 -11.64
CA HIS A 158 6.81 -3.74 -11.83
C HIS A 158 6.12 -2.39 -11.62
N ALA A 159 6.45 -1.68 -10.53
CA ALA A 159 5.97 -0.32 -10.29
C ALA A 159 6.30 0.62 -11.47
N SER A 160 7.51 0.50 -12.04
CA SER A 160 7.93 1.35 -13.15
C SER A 160 7.17 1.07 -14.45
N ASN A 161 6.72 -0.17 -14.64
CA ASN A 161 5.87 -0.54 -15.78
C ASN A 161 4.44 0.00 -15.59
N MET A 162 3.92 0.00 -14.36
CA MET A 162 2.61 0.58 -14.04
C MET A 162 2.52 2.08 -14.38
N LEU A 163 3.64 2.82 -14.40
CA LEU A 163 3.64 4.24 -14.80
C LEU A 163 3.11 4.46 -16.23
N GLN A 164 3.26 3.49 -17.14
CA GLN A 164 2.70 3.61 -18.49
C GLN A 164 1.17 3.63 -18.44
N THR A 165 0.58 2.79 -17.59
CA THR A 165 -0.86 2.79 -17.34
C THR A 165 -1.31 4.10 -16.71
N PHE A 166 -0.50 4.73 -15.85
CA PHE A 166 -0.86 6.03 -15.25
C PHE A 166 -0.95 7.15 -16.27
N ALA A 167 -0.22 7.07 -17.39
CA ALA A 167 -0.31 8.05 -18.47
C ALA A 167 -1.64 7.96 -19.25
N GLU A 168 -2.31 6.81 -19.21
CA GLU A 168 -3.62 6.59 -19.83
C GLU A 168 -4.78 6.94 -18.88
N LEU A 169 -4.50 7.09 -17.58
CA LEU A 169 -5.52 7.47 -16.60
C LEU A 169 -5.87 8.95 -16.72
N GLU A 170 -7.17 9.24 -16.55
CA GLU A 170 -7.63 10.62 -16.41
C GLU A 170 -7.06 11.23 -15.12
N ILE A 171 -6.35 12.36 -15.26
CA ILE A 171 -5.76 13.05 -14.11
C ILE A 171 -6.86 13.85 -13.40
N THR A 172 -7.48 13.20 -12.40
CA THR A 172 -8.49 13.82 -11.54
C THR A 172 -7.86 14.46 -10.29
N VAL A 173 -8.58 15.40 -9.67
CA VAL A 173 -8.16 16.02 -8.39
C VAL A 173 -7.96 14.95 -7.30
N ASN A 174 -8.84 13.95 -7.25
CA ASN A 174 -8.74 12.84 -6.30
C ASN A 174 -7.46 12.04 -6.49
N LEU A 175 -7.08 11.74 -7.75
CA LEU A 175 -5.81 11.08 -8.06
C LEU A 175 -4.63 11.93 -7.55
N LEU A 176 -4.63 13.23 -7.83
CA LEU A 176 -3.55 14.14 -7.38
C LEU A 176 -3.42 14.20 -5.86
N ILE A 177 -4.53 14.23 -5.13
CA ILE A 177 -4.52 14.17 -3.65
C ILE A 177 -3.92 12.84 -3.18
N GLN A 178 -4.24 11.72 -3.83
CA GLN A 178 -3.67 10.42 -3.48
C GLN A 178 -2.16 10.37 -3.77
N VAL A 179 -1.70 10.92 -4.89
CA VAL A 179 -0.27 11.02 -5.20
C VAL A 179 0.45 11.92 -4.18
N ASP A 180 -0.14 13.05 -3.78
CA ASP A 180 0.39 13.92 -2.74
C ASP A 180 0.56 13.17 -1.41
N LYS A 181 -0.48 12.45 -0.98
CA LYS A 181 -0.42 11.57 0.20
C LYS A 181 0.66 10.50 0.08
N LEU A 182 0.81 9.87 -1.09
CA LEU A 182 1.88 8.89 -1.32
C LEU A 182 3.26 9.51 -1.12
N VAL A 183 3.50 10.71 -1.66
CA VAL A 183 4.78 11.41 -1.46
C VAL A 183 5.04 11.72 0.01
N GLN A 184 4.01 12.14 0.76
CA GLN A 184 4.14 12.33 2.21
C GLN A 184 4.49 11.00 2.92
N LEU A 185 3.87 9.89 2.51
CA LEU A 185 4.17 8.57 3.05
C LEU A 185 5.60 8.13 2.74
N LEU A 186 6.16 8.47 1.58
CA LEU A 186 7.57 8.16 1.24
C LEU A 186 8.57 8.82 2.20
N GLU A 187 8.20 9.92 2.84
CA GLU A 187 9.02 10.56 3.87
C GLU A 187 8.85 9.93 5.27
N SER A 188 7.88 9.04 5.44
CA SER A 188 7.66 8.33 6.72
C SER A 188 8.81 7.36 7.05
N PRO A 189 8.99 7.01 8.34
CA PRO A 189 10.05 6.08 8.78
C PRO A 189 9.99 4.72 8.08
N VAL A 190 8.81 4.32 7.63
CA VAL A 190 8.51 3.04 6.99
C VAL A 190 9.29 2.88 5.70
N PHE A 191 9.41 3.96 4.92
CA PHE A 191 10.12 4.03 3.65
C PHE A 191 11.57 4.54 3.79
N THR A 192 12.14 4.53 5.01
CA THR A 192 13.56 4.88 5.21
C THR A 192 14.48 4.01 4.37
N TYR A 193 14.20 2.70 4.27
CA TYR A 193 15.00 1.80 3.43
C TYR A 193 14.96 2.21 1.95
N LEU A 194 13.79 2.58 1.42
CA LEU A 194 13.63 3.03 0.04
C LEU A 194 14.42 4.32 -0.20
N ARG A 195 14.37 5.27 0.74
CA ARG A 195 15.16 6.52 0.64
C ARG A 195 16.66 6.26 0.68
N LEU A 196 17.13 5.29 1.48
CA LEU A 196 18.53 4.88 1.50
C LEU A 196 18.95 4.21 0.18
N GLN A 197 18.06 3.43 -0.44
CA GLN A 197 18.31 2.80 -1.74
C GLN A 197 18.48 3.81 -2.88
N LEU A 198 18.01 5.05 -2.72
CA LEU A 198 18.31 6.12 -3.67
C LEU A 198 19.82 6.41 -3.76
N LEU A 199 20.62 6.08 -2.74
CA LEU A 199 22.07 6.25 -2.82
C LEU A 199 22.74 5.27 -3.82
N GLU A 200 22.02 4.24 -4.29
CA GLU A 200 22.55 3.19 -5.17
C GLU A 200 21.80 3.14 -6.53
N PRO A 201 21.96 4.14 -7.42
CA PRO A 201 21.23 4.20 -8.69
C PRO A 201 21.53 3.04 -9.65
N GLU A 202 22.75 2.49 -9.62
CA GLU A 202 23.10 1.32 -10.44
C GLU A 202 22.34 0.06 -10.01
N LYS A 203 22.01 -0.07 -8.71
CA LYS A 203 21.32 -1.23 -8.15
C LYS A 203 19.80 -1.10 -8.21
N TYR A 204 19.27 0.11 -8.07
CA TYR A 204 17.83 0.38 -8.06
C TYR A 204 17.40 1.41 -9.13
N PRO A 205 17.70 1.19 -10.43
CA PRO A 205 17.39 2.15 -11.48
C PRO A 205 15.88 2.38 -11.64
N TYR A 206 15.07 1.34 -11.45
CA TYR A 206 13.62 1.43 -11.55
C TYR A 206 12.99 2.25 -10.42
N LEU A 207 13.61 2.32 -9.24
CA LEU A 207 13.14 3.17 -8.16
C LEU A 207 13.22 4.64 -8.56
N PHE A 208 14.34 5.06 -9.15
CA PHE A 208 14.47 6.42 -9.69
C PHE A 208 13.42 6.71 -10.76
N LYS A 209 13.21 5.78 -11.70
CA LYS A 209 12.16 5.91 -12.72
C LYS A 209 10.77 6.06 -12.10
N CYS A 210 10.46 5.29 -11.06
CA CYS A 210 9.22 5.41 -10.29
C CYS A 210 9.04 6.81 -9.70
N LEU A 211 10.04 7.30 -8.97
CA LEU A 211 9.96 8.58 -8.28
C LEU A 211 9.93 9.77 -9.24
N TYR A 212 10.73 9.76 -10.30
CA TYR A 212 10.65 10.78 -11.34
C TYR A 212 9.32 10.71 -12.12
N GLY A 213 8.78 9.51 -12.36
CA GLY A 213 7.47 9.34 -12.97
C GLY A 213 6.36 9.98 -12.13
N ILE A 214 6.35 9.71 -10.83
CA ILE A 214 5.43 10.37 -9.89
C ILE A 214 5.62 11.90 -9.88
N LEU A 215 6.88 12.36 -9.91
CA LEU A 215 7.18 13.79 -9.97
C LEU A 215 6.59 14.46 -11.21
N MET A 216 6.55 13.76 -12.36
CA MET A 216 5.97 14.27 -13.60
C MET A 216 4.44 14.29 -13.62
N LEU A 217 3.78 13.51 -12.74
CA LEU A 217 2.32 13.52 -12.60
C LEU A 217 1.82 14.63 -11.68
N LEU A 218 2.68 15.12 -10.77
CA LEU A 218 2.30 16.13 -9.80
C LEU A 218 2.27 17.54 -10.43
N PRO A 219 1.25 18.37 -10.13
CA PRO A 219 1.36 19.81 -10.33
C PRO A 219 2.45 20.38 -9.41
N GLN A 220 2.80 21.66 -9.55
CA GLN A 220 3.79 22.35 -8.70
C GLN A 220 3.30 22.57 -7.25
N SER A 221 2.96 21.49 -6.54
CA SER A 221 2.47 21.45 -5.17
C SER A 221 3.60 21.35 -4.13
N SER A 222 3.23 21.29 -2.86
CA SER A 222 4.14 20.96 -1.76
C SER A 222 4.74 19.56 -1.91
N ALA A 223 3.95 18.53 -2.28
CA ALA A 223 4.51 17.20 -2.55
C ALA A 223 5.51 17.22 -3.70
N PHE A 224 5.24 17.94 -4.79
CA PHE A 224 6.22 18.09 -5.87
C PHE A 224 7.54 18.66 -5.34
N SER A 225 7.46 19.71 -4.52
CA SER A 225 8.64 20.33 -3.91
C SER A 225 9.39 19.37 -2.99
N THR A 226 8.67 18.63 -2.14
CA THR A 226 9.23 17.61 -1.23
C THR A 226 9.98 16.52 -2.02
N LEU A 227 9.33 15.92 -3.01
CA LEU A 227 9.92 14.85 -3.82
C LEU A 227 11.09 15.35 -4.67
N ARG A 228 10.95 16.53 -5.28
CA ARG A 228 12.04 17.17 -6.04
C ARG A 228 13.27 17.41 -5.16
N ASN A 229 13.07 17.93 -3.95
CA ASN A 229 14.16 18.20 -3.01
C ASN A 229 14.84 16.90 -2.54
N ARG A 230 14.07 15.84 -2.30
CA ARG A 230 14.60 14.51 -1.98
C ARG A 230 15.46 13.98 -3.13
N LEU A 231 14.96 14.04 -4.35
CA LEU A 231 15.68 13.56 -5.53
C LEU A 231 16.92 14.41 -5.82
N SER A 232 16.83 15.75 -5.74
CA SER A 232 17.98 16.64 -5.98
C SER A 232 19.12 16.46 -4.98
N SER A 233 18.79 16.15 -3.72
CA SER A 233 19.78 15.86 -2.66
C SER A 233 20.64 14.64 -3.01
N VAL A 234 20.09 13.68 -3.75
CA VAL A 234 20.78 12.46 -4.18
C VAL A 234 21.41 12.63 -5.57
N SER A 235 20.77 13.38 -6.46
CA SER A 235 21.26 13.67 -7.82
C SER A 235 22.60 14.43 -7.82
N SER A 236 22.87 15.22 -6.78
CA SER A 236 24.18 15.86 -6.56
C SER A 236 25.33 14.84 -6.43
N LEU A 237 25.03 13.59 -6.08
CA LEU A 237 25.97 12.46 -6.03
C LEU A 237 25.89 11.58 -7.31
N GLY A 238 24.75 11.53 -8.00
CA GLY A 238 24.46 10.56 -9.06
C GLY A 238 24.65 11.02 -10.52
N PHE A 239 24.66 12.32 -10.81
CA PHE A 239 24.79 12.79 -12.21
C PHE A 239 26.13 12.46 -12.88
N LEU A 240 27.14 12.02 -12.12
CA LEU A 240 28.42 11.54 -12.66
C LEU A 240 28.39 10.06 -13.10
N HIS A 241 27.34 9.28 -12.80
CA HIS A 241 27.32 7.83 -13.05
C HIS A 241 26.15 7.30 -13.90
N VAL A 242 25.14 8.13 -14.22
CA VAL A 242 24.02 7.73 -15.11
C VAL A 242 24.40 7.76 -16.60
N LEU A 243 25.62 8.17 -16.95
CA LEU A 243 26.14 7.91 -18.29
C LEU A 243 26.42 6.40 -18.43
N PRO A 244 25.85 5.72 -19.43
CA PRO A 244 26.18 4.32 -19.67
C PRO A 244 27.69 4.20 -19.92
N LYS A 245 28.39 3.45 -19.05
CA LYS A 245 29.83 3.13 -19.16
C LYS A 245 30.25 2.59 -20.55
N LYS A 246 29.28 2.17 -21.39
CA LYS A 246 29.48 1.77 -22.79
C LYS A 246 30.14 2.85 -23.66
N TYR A 247 30.02 4.14 -23.36
CA TYR A 247 30.68 5.18 -24.17
C TYR A 247 32.17 5.37 -23.83
N VAL A 248 32.59 5.04 -22.60
CA VAL A 248 33.97 5.25 -22.14
C VAL A 248 34.88 4.09 -22.54
N GLN A 249 34.34 2.87 -22.61
CA GLN A 249 35.07 1.70 -23.12
C GLN A 249 35.29 1.76 -24.65
N ASN A 250 34.27 2.14 -25.42
CA ASN A 250 34.40 2.29 -26.87
C ASN A 250 35.40 3.38 -27.30
N LYS A 251 35.62 4.41 -26.47
CA LYS A 251 36.61 5.45 -26.77
C LYS A 251 38.04 4.96 -26.52
N LYS A 252 38.26 4.20 -25.44
CA LYS A 252 39.56 3.60 -25.11
C LYS A 252 39.97 2.47 -26.06
N GLU A 253 39.01 1.75 -26.64
CA GLU A 253 39.31 0.74 -27.67
C GLU A 253 39.64 1.39 -29.02
N ARG A 254 38.91 2.43 -29.43
CA ARG A 254 39.24 3.21 -30.65
C ARG A 254 40.60 3.92 -30.56
N GLU A 255 40.96 4.48 -29.40
CA GLU A 255 42.26 5.10 -29.17
C GLU A 255 43.43 4.09 -29.08
N ARG A 256 43.14 2.79 -28.88
CA ARG A 256 44.15 1.71 -28.92
C ARG A 256 44.33 1.09 -30.30
N GLU A 257 43.35 1.25 -31.20
CA GLU A 257 43.43 0.79 -32.59
C GLU A 257 44.11 1.83 -33.51
N GLU A 258 44.35 3.04 -33.02
CA GLU A 258 45.03 4.14 -33.74
C GLU A 258 46.55 4.26 -33.43
N TYR A 259 47.13 3.30 -32.71
CA TYR A 259 48.58 3.16 -32.46
C TYR A 259 49.07 1.76 -32.81
#